data_AF-A0A7X0DK23-F1
#
_entry.id   AF-A0A7X0DK23-F1
#
_cell.length_a   1.000
_cell.length_b   1.000
_cell.length_c   1.000
_cell.angle_alpha   90.00
_cell.angle_beta   90.00
_cell.angle_gamma   90.00
#
_symmetry.space_group_name_H-M   'P 1'
#
loop_
_entity.id
_entity.type
_entity.pdbx_description
1 polymer ?
#
loop_
_entity_poly.entity_id
_entity_poly.type
_entity_poly.pdbx_seq_one_letter_code
_entity_poly.pdbx_strand_id
1 'polypeptide(L)' 'MDFCVKETILDAINLGFQVYLITDATRSITATPELIIQELIKLNVLTCFSKDIFDSQSKLNI' A
#
# COMPACT_ATOMS: atom_id res chain seq x y z
N MET A 1 -9.00 3.38 5.13
CA MET A 1 -7.61 3.55 4.63
C MET A 1 -6.93 4.59 5.51
N ASP A 2 -7.55 5.75 5.61
CA ASP A 2 -7.38 6.85 6.58
C ASP A 2 -7.19 6.58 8.08
N PHE A 3 -7.35 5.35 8.58
CA PHE A 3 -7.19 5.03 10.01
C PHE A 3 -6.28 3.82 10.21
N CYS A 4 -6.82 2.66 10.58
CA CYS A 4 -6.05 1.46 10.90
C CYS A 4 -5.00 1.09 9.84
N VAL A 5 -5.37 1.17 8.57
CA VAL A 5 -4.46 0.87 7.45
C VAL A 5 -3.30 1.86 7.41
N LYS A 6 -3.55 3.17 7.52
CA LYS A 6 -2.51 4.20 7.53
C LYS A 6 -1.54 4.00 8.70
N GLU A 7 -2.06 3.82 9.91
CA GLU A 7 -1.21 3.66 11.10
C GLU A 7 -0.34 2.39 11.00
N THR A 8 -0.90 1.26 10.58
CA THR A 8 -0.12 0.02 10.38
C THR A 8 0.96 0.17 9.30
N ILE A 9 0.68 0.92 8.22
CA ILE A 9 1.67 1.20 7.17
C ILE A 9 2.82 2.04 7.75
N LEU A 10 2.51 3.08 8.52
CA LEU A 10 3.54 3.93 9.15
C LEU A 10 4.42 3.12 10.10
N ASP A 11 3.82 2.24 10.92
CA ASP A 11 4.56 1.34 11.79
C ASP A 11 5.48 0.40 10.99
N ALA A 12 4.98 -0.20 9.91
CA ALA A 12 5.78 -1.08 9.06
C ALA A 12 6.96 -0.34 8.39
N ILE A 13 6.75 0.89 7.94
CA ILE A 13 7.82 1.74 7.41
C ILE A 13 8.87 2.04 8.49
N ASN A 14 8.43 2.39 9.70
CA ASN A 14 9.33 2.69 10.83
C ASN A 14 10.18 1.47 11.23
N LEU A 15 9.68 0.26 11.00
CA LEU A 15 10.41 -1.00 11.20
C LEU A 15 11.31 -1.38 10.01
N GLY A 16 11.30 -0.60 8.92
CA GLY A 16 12.15 -0.82 7.74
C GLY A 16 11.59 -1.81 6.72
N PHE A 17 10.30 -2.15 6.78
CA PHE A 17 9.68 -3.01 5.77
C PHE A 17 9.40 -2.25 4.47
N GLN A 18 9.57 -2.91 3.32
CA GLN A 18 8.98 -2.45 2.06
C GLN A 18 7.48 -2.71 2.09
N VAL A 19 6.69 -1.66 1.94
CA VAL A 19 5.22 -1.76 2.01
C VAL A 19 4.60 -1.62 0.62
N TYR A 20 3.63 -2.48 0.35
CA TYR A 20 2.72 -2.40 -0.81
C TYR A 20 1.29 -2.22 -0.30
N LEU A 21 0.62 -1.14 -0.72
CA LEU A 21 -0.79 -0.89 -0.46
C LEU A 21 -1.64 -1.43 -1.62
N ILE A 22 -2.51 -2.39 -1.31
CA ILE A 22 -3.46 -2.98 -2.27
C ILE A 22 -4.68 -2.06 -2.37
N THR A 23 -4.80 -1.31 -3.46
CA THR A 23 -5.76 -0.18 -3.56
C THR A 23 -7.19 -0.62 -3.87
N ASP A 24 -7.38 -1.76 -4.53
CA ASP A 24 -8.69 -2.36 -4.83
C ASP A 24 -9.25 -3.23 -3.70
N ALA A 25 -8.44 -3.55 -2.70
CA ALA A 25 -8.84 -4.29 -1.50
C ALA A 25 -8.99 -3.39 -0.26
N THR A 26 -8.88 -2.08 -0.40
CA THR A 26 -8.94 -1.12 0.72
C THR A 26 -9.97 -0.02 0.45
N ARG A 27 -10.72 0.37 1.48
CA ARG A 27 -11.69 1.47 1.41
C ARG A 27 -11.40 2.51 2.49
N SER A 28 -11.68 3.77 2.19
CA SER A 28 -11.53 4.89 3.13
C SER A 28 -12.87 5.33 3.71
N ILE A 29 -12.85 5.94 4.89
CA ILE A 29 -14.04 6.58 5.48
C ILE A 29 -14.18 8.00 4.95
N THR A 30 -13.07 8.72 4.79
CA THR A 30 -13.03 10.03 4.13
C THR A 30 -13.44 9.95 2.66
N ALA A 31 -14.03 11.04 2.17
CA ALA A 31 -14.43 11.22 0.78
C ALA A 31 -13.24 11.48 -0.18
N THR A 32 -12.03 11.66 0.35
CA THR A 32 -10.82 11.99 -0.42
C THR A 32 -9.67 11.00 -0.17
N PRO A 33 -9.86 9.69 -0.43
CA PRO A 33 -8.82 8.67 -0.25
C PRO A 33 -7.54 8.94 -1.05
N GLU A 34 -7.64 9.62 -2.18
CA GLU A 34 -6.52 9.90 -3.09
C GLU A 34 -5.44 10.75 -2.42
N LEU A 35 -5.81 11.65 -1.51
CA LEU A 35 -4.85 12.49 -0.78
C LEU A 35 -3.98 11.65 0.16
N ILE A 36 -4.57 10.64 0.79
CA ILE A 36 -3.85 9.71 1.68
C ILE A 36 -2.93 8.82 0.86
N ILE A 37 -3.39 8.32 -0.29
CA ILE A 37 -2.55 7.53 -1.20
C ILE A 37 -1.33 8.35 -1.64
N GLN A 38 -1.53 9.63 -2.01
CA GLN A 38 -0.42 10.52 -2.38
C GLN A 38 0.57 10.76 -1.24
N GLU A 39 0.09 10.90 0.00
CA GLU A 39 0.94 11.00 1.19
C GLU A 39 1.79 9.74 1.39
N LEU A 40 1.17 8.55 1.27
CA LEU A 40 1.86 7.27 1.41
C LEU A 40 2.89 7.02 0.30
N ILE A 41 2.59 7.40 -0.94
CA ILE A 41 3.55 7.30 -2.06
C ILE A 41 4.80 8.15 -1.78
N LYS A 42 4.65 9.34 -1.18
CA LYS A 42 5.80 10.19 -0.79
C LYS A 42 6.67 9.54 0.30
N LEU A 43 6.12 8.57 1.04
CA LEU A 43 6.83 7.78 2.05
C LEU A 43 7.39 6.46 1.49
N ASN A 44 7.53 6.33 0.16
CA ASN A 44 7.98 5.12 -0.54
C ASN A 44 7.06 3.90 -0.40
N VAL A 45 5.79 4.10 -0.07
CA VAL A 45 4.77 3.04 -0.17
C VAL A 45 4.41 2.84 -1.63
N LEU A 46 4.54 1.62 -2.11
CA LEU A 46 4.12 1.25 -3.46
C LEU A 46 2.63 0.91 -3.46
N THR A 47 1.96 1.11 -4.58
CA THR A 47 0.54 0.74 -4.74
C THR A 47 0.40 -0.33 -5.82
N CYS A 48 -0.51 -1.27 -5.63
CA CYS A 48 -0.82 -2.29 -6.63
C CYS A 48 -2.29 -2.72 -6.56
N PHE A 49 -2.76 -3.38 -7.61
CA PHE A 49 -4.03 -4.11 -7.56
C PHE A 49 -3.79 -5.51 -7.01
N SER A 50 -4.82 -6.08 -6.37
CA SER A 50 -4.80 -7.42 -5.80
C SER A 50 -4.45 -8.50 -6.84
N LYS A 51 -4.88 -8.31 -8.09
CA LYS A 51 -4.55 -9.20 -9.22
C LYS A 51 -3.04 -9.24 -9.55
N ASP A 52 -2.29 -8.18 -9.25
CA ASP A 52 -0.89 -8.04 -9.63
C ASP A 52 0.07 -8.67 -8.58
N ILE A 53 -0.46 -9.15 -7.43
CA ILE A 53 0.35 -9.70 -6.32
C ILE A 53 1.23 -10.87 -6.78
N PHE A 54 0.70 -11.74 -7.64
CA PHE A 54 1.40 -12.95 -8.10
C PHE A 54 2.15 -12.75 -9.42
N ASP A 55 1.86 -11.70 -10.17
CA ASP A 55 2.52 -11.42 -11.46
C ASP A 55 4.03 -11.16 -11.28
N SER A 56 4.44 -10.70 -10.09
CA SER A 56 5.83 -10.51 -9.69
C SER A 56 6.61 -11.83 -9.56
N GLN A 57 5.94 -12.95 -9.24
CA GLN A 57 6.57 -14.26 -9.03
C GLN A 57 6.95 -14.94 -10.36
N SER A 58 6.25 -14.63 -11.45
CA SER A 58 6.53 -15.20 -12.78
C SER A 58 7.83 -14.73 -13.42
N LYS A 59 8.49 -13.71 -12.84
CA LYS A 59 9.80 -13.19 -13.28
C LYS A 59 10.98 -13.63 -12.40
N LEU A 60 10.71 -14.37 -11.32
CA LEU A 60 11.72 -15.01 -10.46
C LEU A 60 11.73 -16.51 -10.74
N ASN A 61 12.15 -16.89 -11.95
CA ASN A 61 12.68 -18.24 -12.16
C ASN A 61 13.99 -18.33 -11.38
N ILE A 62 13.89 -18.80 -10.14
CA ILE A 62 15.01 -19.34 -9.36
C ILE A 62 15.28 -20.76 -9.88
#